data_AF-A0A3B9XI76-F1
#
_entry.id   AF-A0A3B9XI76-F1
#
_cell.length_a   1.000
_cell.length_b   1.000
_cell.length_c   1.000
_cell.angle_alpha   90.00
_cell.angle_beta   90.00
_cell.angle_gamma   90.00
#
_symmetry.space_group_name_H-M   'P 1'
#
loop_
_entity.id
_entity.type
_entity.pdbx_description
1 polymer ?
#
loop_
_entity_poly.entity_id
_entity_poly.type
_entity_poly.pdbx_seq_one_letter_code
_entity_poly.pdbx_strand_id
1 'polypeptide(L)'
;QKDAPKMSVEEYDKNTQLILQVSEKFMDDPDVEKLHKVIVDFQFSRAVTCDDVDGECRKYSNFLQMLIDDSKNGEFSPEERVAHVKAFEDLKKSIKSSREVLEKLNN
;
A
#
# COMPACT_ATOMS: atom_id res chain seq x y z
N GLN A 1 -6.73 -9.80 -28.23
CA GLN A 1 -5.82 -10.53 -27.34
C GLN A 1 -5.68 -9.69 -26.09
N LYS A 2 -6.09 -10.19 -24.91
CA LYS A 2 -5.80 -9.51 -23.65
C LYS A 2 -4.38 -9.94 -23.30
N ASP A 3 -3.43 -9.02 -23.40
CA ASP A 3 -2.06 -9.25 -22.97
C ASP A 3 -2.11 -9.78 -21.53
N ALA A 4 -1.56 -10.98 -21.32
CA ALA A 4 -1.36 -11.50 -19.97
C ALA A 4 -0.53 -10.46 -19.20
N PRO A 5 -0.79 -10.25 -17.90
CA PRO A 5 0.06 -9.38 -17.10
C PRO A 5 1.51 -9.83 -17.26
N LYS A 6 2.38 -8.91 -17.71
CA LYS A 6 3.81 -9.18 -17.98
C LYS A 6 4.60 -9.59 -16.74
N MET A 7 3.96 -9.55 -15.57
CA MET A 7 4.55 -9.72 -14.26
C MET A 7 4.46 -11.17 -13.81
N SER A 8 5.60 -11.74 -13.39
CA SER A 8 5.62 -13.04 -12.72
C SER A 8 5.07 -12.94 -11.29
N VAL A 9 4.60 -14.07 -10.75
CA VAL A 9 4.18 -14.15 -9.33
C VAL A 9 5.31 -13.74 -8.39
N GLU A 10 6.56 -14.07 -8.72
CA GLU A 10 7.72 -13.71 -7.92
C GLU A 10 7.98 -12.20 -7.90
N GLU A 11 7.86 -11.51 -9.04
CA GLU A 11 7.98 -10.04 -9.11
C GLU A 11 6.84 -9.35 -8.36
N TYR A 12 5.62 -9.86 -8.50
CA TYR A 12 4.45 -9.38 -7.77
C TYR A 12 4.64 -9.51 -6.25
N ASP A 13 5.09 -10.67 -5.78
CA ASP A 13 5.32 -10.93 -4.35
C ASP A 13 6.40 -10.00 -3.79
N LYS A 14 7.48 -9.73 -4.54
CA LYS A 14 8.52 -8.76 -4.13
C LYS A 14 7.99 -7.34 -4.01
N ASN A 15 7.25 -6.87 -5.02
CA ASN A 15 6.69 -5.52 -5.03
C ASN A 15 5.68 -5.33 -3.89
N THR A 16 4.77 -6.28 -3.73
CA THR A 16 3.73 -6.20 -2.70
C THR A 16 4.27 -6.40 -1.28
N GLN A 17 5.33 -7.19 -1.09
CA GLN A 17 6.02 -7.26 0.19
C GLN A 17 6.59 -5.88 0.60
N LEU A 18 7.17 -5.15 -0.33
CA LEU A 18 7.70 -3.80 -0.07
C LEU A 18 6.58 -2.81 0.27
N ILE A 19 5.45 -2.88 -0.45
CA ILE A 19 4.23 -2.12 -0.13
C ILE A 19 3.82 -2.36 1.33
N LEU A 20 3.73 -3.62 1.73
CA LEU A 20 3.28 -3.99 3.08
C LEU A 20 4.26 -3.53 4.17
N GLN A 21 5.57 -3.73 3.97
CA GLN A 21 6.59 -3.32 4.93
C GLN A 21 6.66 -1.80 5.12
N VAL A 22 6.54 -1.03 4.05
CA VAL A 22 6.52 0.44 4.14
C VAL A 22 5.26 0.91 4.84
N SER A 23 4.11 0.32 4.50
CA SER A 23 2.82 0.68 5.09
C SER A 23 2.80 0.41 6.60
N GLU A 24 3.34 -0.73 7.04
CA GLU A 24 3.50 -1.08 8.45
C GLU A 24 4.40 -0.08 9.17
N LYS A 25 5.57 0.24 8.59
CA LYS A 25 6.48 1.26 9.15
C LYS A 25 5.83 2.62 9.32
N PHE A 26 4.98 3.05 8.40
CA PHE A 26 4.31 4.34 8.51
C PHE A 26 3.29 4.37 9.63
N MET A 27 2.58 3.29 9.91
CA MET A 27 1.64 3.25 11.04
C MET A 27 2.34 3.18 12.40
N ASP A 28 3.54 2.60 12.43
CA ASP A 28 4.31 2.38 13.67
C ASP A 28 5.27 3.54 14.00
N ASP A 29 5.43 4.54 13.11
CA ASP A 29 6.34 5.66 13.36
C ASP A 29 5.79 6.57 14.48
N PRO A 30 6.54 6.76 15.58
CA PRO A 30 6.09 7.60 16.69
C PRO A 30 6.12 9.10 16.39
N ASP A 31 6.84 9.54 15.36
CA ASP A 31 7.00 10.95 14.99
C ASP A 31 6.13 11.27 13.75
N VAL A 32 4.86 11.57 14.01
CA VAL A 32 3.84 11.79 12.96
C VAL A 32 4.15 13.02 12.10
N GLU A 33 4.78 14.06 12.65
CA GLU A 33 5.15 15.26 11.89
C GLU A 33 6.26 14.95 10.88
N LYS A 34 7.28 14.21 11.30
CA LYS A 34 8.32 13.71 10.39
C LYS A 34 7.75 12.73 9.37
N LEU A 35 6.86 11.84 9.83
CA LEU A 35 6.18 10.87 9.00
C LEU A 35 5.43 11.55 7.84
N HIS A 36 4.70 12.64 8.10
CA HIS A 36 3.98 13.39 7.05
C HIS A 36 4.90 13.73 5.87
N LYS A 37 6.06 14.34 6.15
CA LYS A 37 7.05 14.69 5.12
C LYS A 37 7.56 13.47 4.38
N VAL A 38 7.88 12.39 5.11
CA VAL A 38 8.37 11.14 4.52
C VAL A 38 7.32 10.52 3.60
N ILE A 39 6.05 10.44 3.99
CA ILE A 39 5.00 9.84 3.16
C ILE A 39 4.76 10.68 1.90
N VAL A 40 4.75 12.02 2.02
CA VAL A 40 4.62 12.92 0.87
C VAL A 40 5.77 12.73 -0.13
N ASP A 41 7.03 12.73 0.35
CA ASP A 41 8.21 12.52 -0.49
C ASP A 41 8.21 11.12 -1.12
N PHE A 42 7.79 10.11 -0.36
CA PHE A 42 7.66 8.74 -0.82
C PHE A 42 6.62 8.62 -1.94
N GLN A 43 5.46 9.26 -1.79
CA GLN A 43 4.41 9.25 -2.81
C GLN A 43 4.86 9.97 -4.10
N PHE A 44 5.59 11.08 -3.96
CA PHE A 44 6.10 11.85 -5.11
C PHE A 44 7.21 11.10 -5.86
N SER A 45 8.12 10.45 -5.14
CA SER A 45 9.24 9.70 -5.72
C SER A 45 8.82 8.41 -6.42
N ARG A 46 7.58 7.94 -6.20
CA ARG A 46 7.10 6.61 -6.66
C ARG A 46 8.08 5.51 -6.26
N ALA A 47 8.61 5.59 -5.03
CA ALA A 47 9.66 4.70 -4.55
C ALA A 47 9.27 3.22 -4.57
N VAL A 48 7.96 2.92 -4.55
CA VAL A 48 7.43 1.57 -4.70
C VAL A 48 6.51 1.53 -5.92
N THR A 49 6.89 0.71 -6.89
CA THR A 49 6.05 0.37 -8.04
C THR A 49 4.89 -0.50 -7.56
N CYS A 50 3.68 -0.15 -7.98
CA CYS A 50 2.50 -0.96 -7.76
C CYS A 50 1.89 -1.29 -9.12
N ASP A 51 1.87 -2.57 -9.44
CA ASP A 51 1.30 -3.10 -10.67
C ASP A 51 -0.08 -3.66 -10.36
N ASP A 52 -1.11 -2.99 -10.89
CA ASP A 52 -2.50 -3.23 -10.51
C ASP A 52 -3.04 -4.48 -11.19
N VAL A 53 -3.23 -5.56 -10.43
CA VAL A 53 -3.79 -6.82 -10.91
C VAL A 53 -5.31 -6.90 -10.65
N ASP A 54 -5.76 -6.46 -9.47
CA ASP A 54 -7.18 -6.49 -9.04
C ASP A 54 -7.57 -5.29 -8.13
N GLY A 55 -6.98 -4.11 -8.36
CA GLY A 55 -7.36 -2.86 -7.69
C GLY A 55 -6.63 -2.57 -6.37
N GLU A 56 -5.64 -3.40 -6.01
CA GLU A 56 -4.79 -3.24 -4.85
C GLU A 56 -3.98 -1.93 -4.88
N CYS A 57 -3.58 -1.46 -6.07
CA CYS A 57 -2.82 -0.20 -6.18
C CYS A 57 -3.66 1.02 -5.84
N ARG A 58 -4.96 0.95 -6.16
CA ARG A 58 -5.91 1.98 -5.73
C ARG A 58 -6.08 1.98 -4.22
N LYS A 59 -6.17 0.80 -3.59
CA LYS A 59 -6.25 0.69 -2.13
C LYS A 59 -5.00 1.20 -1.46
N TYR A 60 -3.83 0.87 -1.99
CA TYR A 60 -2.55 1.36 -1.49
C TYR A 60 -2.46 2.89 -1.59
N SER A 61 -2.84 3.46 -2.74
CA SER A 61 -2.86 4.91 -2.95
C SER A 61 -3.81 5.60 -1.97
N ASN A 62 -5.01 5.04 -1.75
CA ASN A 62 -5.97 5.57 -0.78
C ASN A 62 -5.44 5.49 0.65
N PHE A 63 -4.74 4.41 1.00
CA PHE A 63 -4.11 4.25 2.31
C PHE A 63 -3.02 5.31 2.54
N LEU A 64 -2.12 5.53 1.57
CA LEU A 64 -1.10 6.57 1.67
C LEU A 64 -1.73 7.96 1.79
N GLN A 65 -2.76 8.25 0.99
CA GLN A 65 -3.46 9.53 1.05
C GLN A 65 -4.11 9.77 2.42
N MET A 66 -4.71 8.74 3.02
CA MET A 66 -5.28 8.81 4.37
C MET A 66 -4.21 9.15 5.40
N LEU A 67 -3.07 8.47 5.37
CA LEU A 67 -1.96 8.78 6.27
C LEU A 67 -1.44 10.21 6.08
N ILE A 68 -1.34 10.69 4.84
CA ILE A 68 -0.92 12.07 4.55
C ILE A 68 -1.91 13.07 5.12
N ASP A 69 -3.21 12.85 4.92
CA ASP A 69 -4.24 13.77 5.38
C ASP A 69 -4.33 13.84 6.90
N ASP A 70 -4.29 12.69 7.56
CA ASP A 70 -4.42 12.60 9.02
C ASP A 70 -3.14 13.08 9.73
N SER A 71 -1.97 12.90 9.12
CA SER A 71 -0.68 13.34 9.71
C SER A 71 -0.44 14.84 9.66
N LYS A 72 -1.29 15.62 8.95
CA LYS A 72 -1.14 17.09 8.82
C LYS A 72 -1.11 17.82 10.15
N ASN A 73 -1.79 17.27 11.16
CA ASN A 73 -1.89 17.89 12.49
C ASN A 73 -0.73 17.47 13.42
N GLY A 74 0.18 16.61 12.96
CA GLY A 74 1.33 16.16 13.74
C GLY A 74 1.01 15.07 14.77
N GLU A 75 -0.21 14.55 14.79
CA GLU A 75 -0.64 13.42 15.62
C GLU A 75 -1.77 12.63 14.95
N PHE A 76 -1.90 11.35 15.29
CA PHE A 76 -3.06 10.53 14.91
C PHE A 76 -3.96 10.30 16.11
N SER A 77 -5.23 10.66 15.96
CA SER A 77 -6.31 10.33 16.89
C SER A 77 -6.53 8.81 16.98
N PRO A 78 -7.16 8.32 18.07
CA PRO A 78 -7.51 6.91 18.21
C PRO A 78 -8.36 6.39 17.05
N GLU A 79 -9.31 7.19 16.56
CA GLU A 79 -10.20 6.85 15.46
C GLU A 79 -9.44 6.71 14.13
N GLU A 80 -8.51 7.63 13.85
CA GLU A 80 -7.64 7.56 12.67
C GLU A 80 -6.76 6.31 12.71
N ARG A 81 -6.16 5.98 13.86
CA ARG A 81 -5.35 4.76 14.01
C ARG A 81 -6.15 3.49 13.71
N VAL A 82 -7.40 3.42 14.19
CA VAL A 82 -8.30 2.29 13.87
C VAL A 82 -8.63 2.26 12.37
N ALA A 83 -8.85 3.42 11.75
CA ALA A 83 -9.10 3.52 10.32
C ALA A 83 -7.89 3.08 9.48
N HIS A 84 -6.66 3.48 9.87
CA HIS A 84 -5.41 3.08 9.22
C HIS A 84 -5.23 1.56 9.26
N VAL A 85 -5.40 0.95 10.44
CA VAL A 85 -5.30 -0.51 10.60
C VAL A 85 -6.32 -1.22 9.71
N LYS A 86 -7.57 -0.74 9.67
CA LYS A 86 -8.60 -1.32 8.81
C LYS A 86 -8.25 -1.21 7.33
N ALA A 87 -7.79 -0.04 6.89
CA ALA A 87 -7.37 0.18 5.51
C ALA A 87 -6.17 -0.70 5.12
N PHE A 88 -5.22 -0.90 6.05
CA PHE A 88 -4.09 -1.79 5.84
C PHE A 88 -4.49 -3.26 5.73
N GLU A 89 -5.41 -3.73 6.56
CA GLU A 89 -5.96 -5.09 6.46
C GLU A 89 -6.73 -5.32 5.16
N ASP A 90 -7.47 -4.31 4.69
CA ASP A 90 -8.15 -4.36 3.39
C ASP A 90 -7.16 -4.39 2.22
N LEU A 91 -6.03 -3.69 2.33
CA LEU A 91 -4.93 -3.76 1.37
C LEU A 91 -4.30 -5.17 1.35
N LYS A 92 -3.99 -5.77 2.51
CA LYS A 92 -3.47 -7.15 2.59
C LYS A 92 -4.38 -8.16 1.91
N LYS A 93 -5.70 -8.06 2.16
CA LYS A 93 -6.69 -8.94 1.52
C LYS A 93 -6.71 -8.76 0.01
N SER A 94 -6.62 -7.52 -0.48
CA SER A 94 -6.56 -7.24 -1.92
C SER A 94 -5.30 -7.82 -2.53
N ILE A 95 -4.13 -7.62 -1.92
CA ILE A 95 -2.86 -8.16 -2.41
C ILE A 95 -2.93 -9.69 -2.52
N LYS A 96 -3.50 -10.36 -1.51
CA LYS A 96 -3.71 -11.81 -1.53
C LYS A 96 -4.64 -12.24 -2.68
N SER A 97 -5.78 -11.56 -2.84
CA SER A 97 -6.73 -11.84 -3.95
C SER A 97 -6.04 -11.71 -5.31
N SER A 98 -5.31 -10.62 -5.52
CA SER A 98 -4.67 -10.34 -6.81
C SER A 98 -3.52 -11.33 -7.09
N ARG A 99 -2.82 -11.79 -6.05
CA ARG A 99 -1.86 -12.90 -6.16
C ARG A 99 -2.51 -14.18 -6.68
N GLU A 100 -3.66 -14.57 -6.12
CA GLU A 100 -4.41 -15.76 -6.55
C GLU A 100 -4.93 -15.62 -8.00
N VAL A 101 -5.30 -14.40 -8.42
CA VAL A 101 -5.65 -14.11 -9.82
C VAL A 101 -4.44 -14.28 -10.73
N LEU A 102 -3.29 -13.72 -10.35
CA LEU A 102 -2.06 -13.81 -11.13
C LEU A 102 -1.58 -15.27 -11.29
N GLU A 103 -1.68 -16.07 -10.23
CA GLU A 103 -1.37 -17.51 -10.29
C GLU A 103 -2.28 -18.26 -11.29
N LYS A 104 -3.57 -17.91 -11.37
CA LYS A 104 -4.50 -18.52 -12.32
C LYS A 104 -4.24 -18.10 -13.77
N LEU A 105 -3.69 -16.91 -13.98
CA LEU A 105 -3.35 -16.41 -15.32
C LEU A 105 -2.04 -17.00 -15.86
N ASN A 106 -1.15 -17.43 -14.97
CA ASN A 106 0.16 -17.99 -15.29
C ASN A 106 0.20 -19.53 -15.37
N ASN A 107 -0.93 -20.21 -15.13
CA ASN A 107 -1.11 -21.67 -15.27
C ASN A 107 -2.04 -21.98 -16.46
#